data_AF-A0A4V5P7S3-F1
#
_entry.id   AF-A0A4V5P7S3-F1
#
_cell.length_a   1.000
_cell.length_b   1.000
_cell.length_c   1.000
_cell.angle_alpha   90.00
_cell.angle_beta   90.00
_cell.angle_gamma   90.00
#
_symmetry.space_group_name_H-M   'P 1'
#
loop_
_entity.id
_entity.type
_entity.pdbx_description
1 polymer ?
#
loop_
_entity_poly.entity_id
_entity_poly.type
_entity_poly.pdbx_seq_one_letter_code
_entity_poly.pdbx_strand_id
1 'polypeptide(L)'
;MGNFKGHALPGTFFFILGIWWTTKCILKYAFKKHKRTSYLDSKVLFHRVEILEGIIIAGMALTGMLGEQFIPGGPHLTLYDYKEGQWVQLLGWHHFTMYFFFGLLGVTNILCSTIRSLPASFTKLMLANALFVEGFVFYNHTHGREMLDIFVHKLLVLVIFLTGLIAFLELFILTNITVELLRISFFLLQGSWFW
;
A
#
# COMPACT_ATOMS: atom_id res chain seq x y z
N MET A 1 -1.98 -12.32 15.55
CA MET A 1 -1.49 -10.98 15.17
C MET A 1 -0.93 -10.27 16.39
N GLY A 2 -0.04 -9.29 16.19
CA GLY A 2 0.57 -8.51 17.27
C GLY A 2 -0.44 -7.62 17.99
N ASN A 3 0.00 -6.46 18.50
CA ASN A 3 -0.95 -5.51 19.08
C ASN A 3 -1.99 -5.11 18.02
N PHE A 4 -3.27 -5.43 18.28
CA PHE A 4 -4.41 -5.20 17.39
C PHE A 4 -4.41 -3.78 16.79
N LYS A 5 -3.98 -2.77 17.54
CA LYS A 5 -3.91 -1.38 17.06
C LYS A 5 -2.96 -1.18 15.88
N GLY A 6 -1.78 -1.80 15.91
CA GLY A 6 -0.77 -1.67 14.84
C GLY A 6 -1.10 -2.48 13.59
N HIS A 7 -2.06 -3.40 13.69
CA HIS A 7 -2.41 -4.38 12.66
C HIS A 7 -3.77 -4.08 12.00
N ALA A 8 -4.77 -3.67 12.79
CA ALA A 8 -6.10 -3.32 12.32
C ALA A 8 -6.12 -2.09 11.40
N LEU A 9 -5.34 -1.05 11.72
CA LEU A 9 -5.28 0.16 10.91
C LEU A 9 -4.73 -0.10 9.49
N PRO A 10 -3.54 -0.70 9.30
CA PRO A 10 -3.05 -1.00 7.95
C PRO A 10 -3.93 -2.03 7.22
N GLY A 11 -4.43 -3.06 7.92
CA GLY A 11 -5.38 -4.02 7.34
C GLY A 11 -6.63 -3.35 6.78
N THR A 12 -7.21 -2.41 7.52
CA THR A 12 -8.37 -1.61 7.07
C THR A 12 -8.03 -0.78 5.84
N PHE A 13 -6.89 -0.10 5.83
CA PHE A 13 -6.46 0.72 4.68
C PHE A 13 -6.27 -0.13 3.42
N PHE A 14 -5.59 -1.28 3.53
CA PHE A 14 -5.40 -2.18 2.40
C PHE A 14 -6.71 -2.75 1.88
N PHE A 15 -7.63 -3.13 2.77
CA PHE A 15 -8.92 -3.67 2.38
C PHE A 15 -9.78 -2.62 1.65
N ILE A 16 -9.87 -1.39 2.17
CA ILE A 16 -10.60 -0.28 1.53
C ILE A 16 -9.99 0.06 0.17
N LEU A 17 -8.65 0.16 0.08
CA LEU A 17 -7.96 0.42 -1.18
C LEU A 17 -8.16 -0.71 -2.20
N GLY A 18 -8.17 -1.97 -1.76
CA GLY A 18 -8.45 -3.10 -2.63
C GLY A 18 -9.86 -3.07 -3.22
N ILE A 19 -10.88 -2.71 -2.42
CA ILE A 19 -12.27 -2.52 -2.91
C ILE A 19 -12.33 -1.37 -3.90
N TRP A 20 -11.67 -0.25 -3.57
CA TRP A 20 -11.58 0.92 -4.43
C TRP A 20 -10.94 0.58 -5.79
N TRP A 21 -9.78 -0.08 -5.78
CA TRP A 21 -9.11 -0.51 -7.00
C TRP A 21 -9.91 -1.53 -7.80
N THR A 22 -10.62 -2.46 -7.14
CA THR A 22 -11.55 -3.38 -7.81
C THR A 22 -12.61 -2.60 -8.59
N THR A 23 -13.24 -1.63 -7.92
CA THR A 23 -14.27 -0.77 -8.52
C THR A 23 -13.71 0.04 -9.69
N LYS A 24 -12.54 0.68 -9.51
CA LYS A 24 -11.86 1.45 -10.58
C LYS A 24 -11.53 0.58 -11.79
N CYS A 25 -11.00 -0.63 -11.55
CA CYS A 25 -10.64 -1.58 -12.60
C CYS A 25 -11.86 -2.02 -13.43
N ILE A 26 -12.96 -2.41 -12.77
CA ILE A 26 -14.21 -2.82 -13.43
C ILE A 26 -14.81 -1.66 -14.22
N LEU A 27 -14.90 -0.47 -13.63
CA LEU A 27 -15.43 0.71 -14.31
C LEU A 27 -14.60 1.05 -15.55
N LYS A 28 -13.26 1.12 -15.42
CA LYS A 28 -12.35 1.39 -16.54
C LYS A 28 -12.53 0.40 -17.68
N TYR A 29 -12.73 -0.88 -17.36
CA TYR A 29 -13.03 -1.91 -18.36
C TYR A 29 -14.39 -1.72 -19.03
N ALA A 30 -15.45 -1.49 -18.25
CA ALA A 30 -16.80 -1.24 -18.76
C ALA A 30 -16.82 -0.02 -19.70
N PHE A 31 -16.23 1.11 -19.28
CA PHE A 31 -16.11 2.31 -20.10
C PHE A 31 -15.29 2.09 -21.37
N LYS A 32 -14.26 1.21 -21.35
CA LYS A 32 -13.50 0.86 -22.56
C LYS A 32 -14.34 0.01 -23.53
N LYS A 33 -15.21 -0.86 -23.02
CA LYS A 33 -16.06 -1.75 -23.82
C LYS A 33 -17.28 -1.03 -24.43
N HIS A 34 -17.89 -0.07 -23.72
CA HIS A 34 -19.08 0.67 -24.16
C HIS A 34 -18.78 1.89 -25.07
N LYS A 35 -17.54 2.03 -25.55
CA LYS A 35 -16.97 3.30 -26.04
C LYS A 35 -17.28 3.66 -27.50
N ARG A 36 -18.54 3.99 -27.82
CA ARG A 36 -18.91 4.74 -29.05
C ARG A 36 -19.37 6.19 -28.82
N THR A 37 -19.68 6.63 -27.59
CA THR A 37 -20.44 7.90 -27.40
C THR A 37 -19.87 8.98 -26.46
N SER A 38 -18.99 8.71 -25.48
CA SER A 38 -18.35 9.80 -24.69
C SER A 38 -16.94 9.42 -24.21
N TYR A 39 -15.93 9.77 -25.02
CA TYR A 39 -14.52 9.45 -24.74
C TYR A 39 -13.85 10.52 -23.86
N LEU A 40 -14.17 11.80 -24.08
CA LEU A 40 -13.47 12.93 -23.47
C LEU A 40 -13.80 13.08 -21.98
N ASP A 41 -15.08 13.01 -21.61
CA ASP A 41 -15.53 13.16 -20.22
C ASP A 41 -14.96 12.05 -19.32
N SER A 42 -14.86 10.83 -19.86
CA SER A 42 -14.26 9.70 -19.15
C SER A 42 -12.80 9.97 -18.77
N LYS A 43 -12.01 10.62 -19.65
CA LYS A 43 -10.59 10.88 -19.40
C LYS A 43 -10.38 11.92 -18.29
N VAL A 44 -11.19 12.98 -18.29
CA VAL A 44 -11.14 14.02 -17.25
C VAL A 44 -11.60 13.45 -15.91
N LEU A 45 -12.65 12.63 -15.90
CA LEU A 45 -13.11 11.93 -14.70
C LEU A 45 -12.01 11.05 -14.11
N PHE A 46 -11.43 10.15 -14.91
CA PHE A 46 -10.37 9.25 -14.43
C PHE A 46 -9.15 10.02 -13.94
N HIS A 47 -8.76 11.12 -14.59
CA HIS A 47 -7.67 11.96 -14.10
C HIS A 47 -7.95 12.55 -12.71
N ARG A 48 -9.16 13.06 -12.45
CA ARG A 48 -9.55 13.55 -11.12
C ARG A 48 -9.55 12.43 -10.07
N VAL A 49 -10.01 11.25 -10.48
CA VAL A 49 -10.02 10.04 -9.64
C VAL A 49 -8.59 9.62 -9.25
N GLU A 50 -7.61 9.67 -10.17
CA GLU A 50 -6.20 9.35 -9.85
C GLU A 50 -5.58 10.36 -8.84
N ILE A 51 -5.88 11.66 -8.99
CA ILE A 51 -5.43 12.69 -8.03
C ILE A 51 -6.04 12.46 -6.65
N LEU A 52 -7.36 12.24 -6.60
CA LEU A 52 -8.07 12.00 -5.34
C LEU A 52 -7.55 10.73 -4.64
N GLU A 53 -7.33 9.66 -5.40
CA GLU A 53 -6.72 8.43 -4.88
C GLU A 53 -5.34 8.71 -4.27
N GLY A 54 -4.50 9.47 -4.97
CA GLY A 54 -3.19 9.86 -4.45
C GLY A 54 -3.26 10.66 -3.14
N ILE A 55 -4.21 11.60 -3.04
CA ILE A 55 -4.46 12.40 -1.82
C ILE A 55 -4.90 11.49 -0.67
N ILE A 56 -5.84 10.57 -0.93
CA ILE A 56 -6.35 9.65 0.08
C ILE A 56 -5.23 8.72 0.58
N ILE A 57 -4.42 8.15 -0.32
CA ILE A 57 -3.28 7.30 0.05
C ILE A 57 -2.26 8.07 0.89
N ALA A 58 -1.88 9.28 0.48
CA ALA A 58 -0.95 10.11 1.22
C ALA A 58 -1.49 10.50 2.61
N GLY A 59 -2.78 10.83 2.72
CA GLY A 59 -3.45 11.15 3.98
C GLY A 59 -3.55 9.96 4.93
N MET A 60 -3.88 8.78 4.42
CA MET A 60 -3.89 7.53 5.21
C MET A 60 -2.49 7.19 5.74
N ALA A 61 -1.47 7.27 4.87
CA ALA A 61 -0.07 7.06 5.25
C ALA A 61 0.37 8.03 6.34
N LEU A 62 0.09 9.33 6.19
CA LEU A 62 0.41 10.35 7.18
C LEU A 62 -0.28 10.07 8.52
N THR A 63 -1.55 9.67 8.49
CA THR A 63 -2.30 9.31 9.70
C THR A 63 -1.67 8.13 10.42
N GLY A 64 -1.25 7.09 9.68
CA GLY A 64 -0.53 5.93 10.22
C GLY A 64 0.83 6.31 10.83
N MET A 65 1.63 7.11 10.12
CA MET A 65 2.91 7.62 10.62
C MET A 65 2.76 8.43 11.91
N LEU A 66 1.78 9.33 11.96
CA LEU A 66 1.50 10.13 13.15
C LEU A 66 1.00 9.27 14.31
N GLY A 67 0.15 8.28 14.03
CA GLY A 67 -0.35 7.32 15.01
C GLY A 67 0.75 6.46 15.63
N GLU A 68 1.74 6.03 14.84
CA GLU A 68 2.87 5.25 15.36
C GLU A 68 3.84 6.11 16.21
N GLN A 69 3.94 7.41 15.94
CA GLN A 69 4.95 8.27 16.58
C GLN A 69 4.44 9.08 17.76
N PHE A 70 3.20 9.58 17.70
CA PHE A 70 2.70 10.64 18.57
C PHE A 70 1.47 10.26 19.41
N ILE A 71 1.07 8.99 19.43
CA ILE A 71 0.12 8.51 20.44
C ILE A 71 0.72 8.67 21.84
N PRO A 72 -0.10 8.80 22.90
CA PRO A 72 0.40 8.83 24.28
C PRO A 72 1.30 7.63 24.57
N GLY A 73 2.55 7.90 24.94
CA GLY A 73 3.58 6.87 25.16
C GLY A 73 4.31 6.38 23.91
N GLY A 74 4.10 7.00 22.73
CA GLY A 74 4.84 6.72 21.51
C GLY A 74 6.32 7.17 21.54
N PRO A 75 7.11 6.84 20.53
CA PRO A 75 8.55 7.15 20.45
C PRO A 75 8.86 8.64 20.22
N HIS A 76 7.90 9.45 19.75
CA HIS A 76 8.09 10.89 19.47
C HIS A 76 9.34 11.17 18.61
N LEU A 77 9.51 10.41 17.51
CA LEU A 77 10.66 10.45 16.61
C LEU A 77 12.02 10.05 17.23
N THR A 78 12.01 9.51 18.46
CA THR A 78 13.20 8.92 19.08
C THR A 78 13.35 7.48 18.61
N LEU A 79 14.40 7.22 17.82
CA LEU A 79 14.66 5.89 17.27
C LEU A 79 15.44 4.97 18.22
N TYR A 80 16.41 5.54 18.94
CA TYR A 80 17.35 4.79 19.76
C TYR A 80 17.62 5.53 21.06
N ASP A 81 17.60 4.79 22.18
CA ASP A 81 18.01 5.29 23.48
C ASP A 81 19.49 4.97 23.67
N TYR A 82 20.35 5.98 23.53
CA TYR A 82 21.79 5.84 23.72
C TYR A 82 22.20 5.65 25.19
N LYS A 83 21.34 5.97 26.15
CA LYS A 83 21.64 5.76 27.58
C LYS A 83 21.44 4.30 27.95
N GLU A 84 20.32 3.72 27.50
CA GLU A 84 19.97 2.32 27.77
C GLU A 84 20.57 1.35 26.73
N GLY A 85 21.04 1.86 25.59
CA GLY A 85 21.63 1.05 24.52
C GLY A 85 20.62 0.19 23.77
N GLN A 86 19.36 0.63 23.67
CA GLN A 86 18.24 -0.15 23.10
C GLN A 86 17.45 0.65 22.07
N TRP A 87 16.80 -0.05 21.14
CA TRP A 87 15.86 0.53 20.19
C TRP A 87 14.55 0.93 20.87
N VAL A 88 14.03 2.11 20.56
CA VAL A 88 12.77 2.60 21.12
C VAL A 88 11.61 2.16 20.23
N GLN A 89 10.79 1.24 20.73
CA GLN A 89 9.57 0.76 20.04
C GLN A 89 9.80 0.39 18.57
N LEU A 90 10.82 -0.43 18.30
CA LEU A 90 11.27 -0.78 16.95
C LEU A 90 10.14 -1.28 16.02
N LEU A 91 9.16 -2.02 16.54
CA LEU A 91 8.01 -2.46 15.75
C LEU A 91 7.16 -1.30 15.21
N GLY A 92 7.02 -0.20 15.95
CA GLY A 92 6.34 1.01 15.46
C GLY A 92 7.11 1.67 14.32
N TRP A 93 8.45 1.59 14.33
CA TRP A 93 9.29 2.04 13.21
C TRP A 93 9.16 1.17 11.96
N HIS A 94 8.87 -0.12 12.11
CA HIS A 94 8.54 -1.00 10.98
C HIS A 94 7.26 -0.52 10.29
N HIS A 95 6.19 -0.25 11.06
CA HIS A 95 4.95 0.28 10.51
C HIS A 95 5.12 1.69 9.92
N PHE A 96 5.86 2.57 10.61
CA PHE A 96 6.19 3.90 10.09
C PHE A 96 6.86 3.82 8.70
N THR A 97 7.83 2.92 8.55
CA THR A 97 8.51 2.69 7.27
C THR A 97 7.55 2.21 6.20
N MET A 98 6.69 1.24 6.51
CA MET A 98 5.65 0.78 5.59
C MET A 98 4.74 1.94 5.15
N TYR A 99 4.18 2.70 6.10
CA TYR A 99 3.33 3.84 5.80
C TYR A 99 4.04 4.89 4.93
N PHE A 100 5.31 5.18 5.22
CA PHE A 100 6.08 6.14 4.44
C PHE A 100 6.16 5.75 2.95
N PHE A 101 6.46 4.49 2.63
CA PHE A 101 6.54 4.05 1.23
C PHE A 101 5.17 4.02 0.52
N PHE A 102 4.09 3.66 1.22
CA PHE A 102 2.74 3.83 0.66
C PHE A 102 2.36 5.31 0.52
N GLY A 103 2.83 6.19 1.39
CA GLY A 103 2.70 7.64 1.25
C GLY A 103 3.39 8.15 -0.02
N LEU A 104 4.59 7.67 -0.32
CA LEU A 104 5.29 7.96 -1.58
C LEU A 104 4.52 7.48 -2.81
N LEU A 105 3.81 6.35 -2.74
CA LEU A 105 2.88 5.94 -3.79
C LEU A 105 1.77 6.98 -4.00
N GLY A 106 1.14 7.47 -2.92
CA GLY A 106 0.13 8.52 -3.00
C GLY A 106 0.64 9.80 -3.65
N VAL A 107 1.82 10.26 -3.23
CA VAL A 107 2.51 11.42 -3.84
C VAL A 107 2.82 11.16 -5.31
N THR A 108 3.33 9.97 -5.65
CA THR A 108 3.65 9.59 -7.03
C THR A 108 2.42 9.61 -7.92
N ASN A 109 1.24 9.19 -7.43
CA ASN A 109 -0.02 9.26 -8.17
C ASN A 109 -0.41 10.71 -8.51
N ILE A 110 -0.26 11.63 -7.54
CA ILE A 110 -0.53 13.06 -7.74
C ILE A 110 0.46 13.64 -8.76
N LEU A 111 1.76 13.35 -8.61
CA LEU A 111 2.79 13.88 -9.50
C LEU A 111 2.62 13.35 -10.93
N CYS A 112 2.40 12.04 -11.12
CA CYS A 112 2.18 11.46 -12.45
C CYS A 112 0.89 11.96 -13.11
N SER A 113 -0.10 12.37 -12.31
CA SER A 113 -1.32 12.98 -12.83
C SER A 113 -1.11 14.44 -13.23
N THR A 114 -0.35 15.21 -12.45
CA THR A 114 -0.20 16.67 -12.65
C THR A 114 0.96 17.05 -13.58
N ILE A 115 2.07 16.29 -13.54
CA ILE A 115 3.30 16.58 -14.28
C ILE A 115 3.35 15.73 -15.56
N ARG A 116 3.23 16.40 -16.72
CA ARG A 116 3.19 15.73 -18.03
C ARG A 116 4.47 14.97 -18.41
N SER A 117 5.62 15.37 -17.87
CA SER A 117 6.92 14.73 -18.17
C SER A 117 7.13 13.42 -17.41
N LEU A 118 6.33 13.12 -16.38
CA LEU A 118 6.46 11.88 -15.62
C LEU A 118 5.70 10.74 -16.32
N PRO A 119 6.33 9.57 -16.50
CA PRO A 119 5.67 8.45 -17.12
C PRO A 119 4.68 7.79 -16.16
N ALA A 120 3.51 7.40 -16.66
CA ALA A 120 2.49 6.70 -15.86
C ALA A 120 2.98 5.35 -15.29
N SER A 121 4.04 4.76 -15.83
CA SER A 121 4.69 3.57 -15.28
C SER A 121 5.36 3.83 -13.92
N PHE A 122 5.66 5.08 -13.57
CA PHE A 122 6.29 5.42 -12.30
C PHE A 122 5.39 5.09 -11.10
N THR A 123 4.08 5.29 -11.21
CA THR A 123 3.10 4.83 -10.21
C THR A 123 3.16 3.31 -10.01
N LYS A 124 3.26 2.52 -11.08
CA LYS A 124 3.36 1.06 -10.98
C LYS A 124 4.66 0.64 -10.30
N LEU A 125 5.77 1.30 -10.65
CA LEU A 125 7.07 1.05 -10.02
C LEU A 125 7.03 1.36 -8.53
N MET A 126 6.42 2.48 -8.14
CA MET A 126 6.29 2.88 -6.75
C MET A 126 5.40 1.92 -5.95
N LEU A 127 4.31 1.40 -6.54
CA LEU A 127 3.48 0.37 -5.91
C LEU A 127 4.28 -0.92 -5.67
N ALA A 128 5.00 -1.40 -6.68
CA ALA A 128 5.84 -2.58 -6.54
C ALA A 128 6.91 -2.37 -5.44
N ASN A 129 7.55 -1.20 -5.43
CA ASN A 129 8.54 -0.84 -4.41
C ASN A 129 7.94 -0.81 -2.99
N ALA A 130 6.76 -0.21 -2.81
CA ALA A 130 6.08 -0.17 -1.52
C ALA A 130 5.75 -1.57 -0.99
N LEU A 131 5.24 -2.45 -1.86
CA LEU A 131 4.95 -3.85 -1.51
C LEU A 131 6.21 -4.66 -1.19
N PHE A 132 7.31 -4.48 -1.94
CA PHE A 132 8.56 -5.16 -1.61
C PHE A 132 9.12 -4.69 -0.27
N VAL A 133 9.14 -3.37 -0.01
CA VAL A 133 9.57 -2.83 1.29
C VAL A 133 8.71 -3.38 2.43
N GLU A 134 7.38 -3.38 2.26
CA GLU A 134 6.45 -4.00 3.22
C GLU A 134 6.83 -5.45 3.49
N GLY A 135 7.03 -6.26 2.45
CA GLY A 135 7.41 -7.67 2.57
C GLY A 135 8.74 -7.86 3.32
N PHE A 136 9.76 -7.06 3.01
CA PHE A 136 11.06 -7.11 3.69
C PHE A 136 10.98 -6.71 5.16
N VAL A 137 10.20 -5.68 5.47
CA VAL A 137 9.97 -5.23 6.85
C VAL A 137 9.21 -6.30 7.64
N PHE A 138 8.14 -6.87 7.06
CA PHE A 138 7.31 -7.89 7.71
C PHE A 138 8.03 -9.22 7.91
N TYR A 139 8.94 -9.59 7.00
CA TYR A 139 9.80 -10.76 7.19
C TYR A 139 10.62 -10.68 8.49
N ASN A 140 11.03 -9.48 8.90
CA ASN A 140 11.82 -9.24 10.11
C ASN A 140 10.95 -8.81 11.33
N HIS A 141 9.63 -8.74 11.17
CA HIS A 141 8.69 -8.17 12.14
C HIS A 141 8.22 -9.15 13.23
N THR A 142 8.59 -10.43 13.15
CA THR A 142 8.03 -11.50 14.00
C THR A 142 8.89 -11.87 15.21
N HIS A 143 9.95 -11.13 15.50
CA HIS A 143 10.84 -11.43 16.63
C HIS A 143 10.07 -11.41 17.96
N GLY A 144 10.22 -12.48 18.76
CA GLY A 144 9.62 -12.60 20.09
C GLY A 144 8.12 -12.89 20.12
N ARG A 145 7.50 -13.28 19.00
CA ARG A 145 6.06 -13.57 18.91
C ARG A 145 5.72 -15.05 19.05
N GLU A 146 4.46 -15.35 19.34
CA GLU A 146 3.95 -16.73 19.44
C GLU A 146 4.01 -17.46 18.09
N MET A 147 4.09 -18.79 18.12
CA MET A 147 4.26 -19.62 16.92
C MET A 147 3.13 -19.43 15.90
N LEU A 148 1.87 -19.34 16.37
CA LEU A 148 0.73 -19.08 15.50
C LEU A 148 0.86 -17.72 14.81
N ASP A 149 1.29 -16.70 15.54
CA ASP A 149 1.46 -15.36 14.99
C ASP A 149 2.56 -15.33 13.92
N ILE A 150 3.69 -15.98 14.20
CA ILE A 150 4.78 -16.15 13.22
C ILE A 150 4.26 -16.84 11.95
N PHE A 151 3.46 -17.89 12.08
CA PHE A 151 2.93 -18.62 10.93
C PHE A 151 2.04 -17.73 10.05
N VAL A 152 1.09 -17.00 10.66
CA VAL A 152 0.21 -16.08 9.91
C VAL A 152 1.03 -14.96 9.25
N HIS A 153 2.04 -14.41 9.93
CA HIS A 153 2.93 -13.40 9.34
C HIS A 153 3.71 -13.95 8.14
N LYS A 154 4.19 -15.20 8.18
CA LYS A 154 4.87 -15.82 7.02
C LYS A 154 3.95 -15.96 5.82
N LEU A 155 2.69 -16.34 6.05
CA LEU A 155 1.67 -16.38 4.99
C LEU A 155 1.41 -14.98 4.42
N LEU A 156 1.29 -13.97 5.29
CA LEU A 156 1.12 -12.58 4.90
C LEU A 156 2.30 -12.08 4.05
N VAL A 157 3.54 -12.33 4.48
CA VAL A 157 4.76 -11.98 3.73
C VAL A 157 4.77 -12.63 2.34
N LEU A 158 4.37 -13.89 2.24
CA LEU A 158 4.27 -14.57 0.94
C LEU A 158 3.28 -13.87 0.01
N VAL A 159 2.09 -13.52 0.51
CA VAL A 159 1.06 -12.82 -0.29
C VAL A 159 1.53 -11.42 -0.68
N ILE A 160 2.15 -10.66 0.23
CA ILE A 160 2.73 -9.34 -0.05
C ILE A 160 3.78 -9.46 -1.17
N PHE A 161 4.70 -10.41 -1.05
CA PHE A 161 5.77 -10.62 -2.04
C PHE A 161 5.22 -10.99 -3.42
N LEU A 162 4.23 -11.89 -3.49
CA LEU A 162 3.57 -12.25 -4.75
C LEU A 162 2.82 -11.05 -5.35
N THR A 163 2.17 -10.23 -4.52
CA THR A 163 1.50 -9.00 -4.96
C THR A 163 2.51 -8.02 -5.55
N GLY A 164 3.66 -7.82 -4.88
CA GLY A 164 4.76 -6.98 -5.36
C GLY A 164 5.37 -7.49 -6.67
N LEU A 165 5.55 -8.80 -6.80
CA LEU A 165 6.03 -9.44 -8.02
C LEU A 165 5.08 -9.19 -9.20
N ILE A 166 3.77 -9.36 -9.01
CA ILE A 166 2.79 -9.08 -10.06
C ILE A 166 2.81 -7.60 -10.42
N ALA A 167 2.83 -6.70 -9.43
CA ALA A 167 2.92 -5.25 -9.67
C ALA A 167 4.19 -4.86 -10.46
N PHE A 168 5.31 -5.52 -10.18
CA PHE A 168 6.55 -5.33 -10.92
C PHE A 168 6.44 -5.85 -12.37
N LEU A 169 5.86 -7.03 -12.58
CA LEU A 169 5.65 -7.59 -13.91
C LEU A 169 4.72 -6.72 -14.79
N GLU A 170 3.75 -6.01 -14.18
CA GLU A 170 2.89 -5.04 -14.87
C GLU A 170 3.65 -3.83 -15.46
N LEU A 171 4.94 -3.65 -15.15
CA LEU A 171 5.80 -2.68 -15.83
C LEU A 171 6.15 -3.11 -17.26
N PHE A 172 6.25 -4.42 -17.49
CA PHE A 172 6.72 -5.00 -18.75
C PHE A 172 5.58 -5.58 -19.59
N ILE A 173 4.49 -5.99 -18.95
CA ILE A 173 3.34 -6.61 -19.61
C ILE A 173 2.32 -5.52 -20.00
N LEU A 174 1.78 -5.63 -21.22
CA LEU A 174 0.65 -4.79 -21.66
C LEU A 174 -0.55 -4.97 -20.73
N THR A 175 -1.19 -3.86 -20.36
CA THR A 175 -2.28 -3.82 -19.38
C THR A 175 -3.37 -4.85 -19.71
N ASN A 176 -3.44 -5.93 -18.93
CA ASN A 176 -4.44 -6.99 -19.00
C ASN A 176 -5.27 -6.95 -17.71
N ILE A 177 -6.60 -6.83 -17.86
CA ILE A 177 -7.53 -6.77 -16.73
C ILE A 177 -7.38 -7.97 -15.79
N THR A 178 -7.10 -9.17 -16.29
CA THR A 178 -6.95 -10.36 -15.46
C THR A 178 -5.75 -10.26 -14.54
N VAL A 179 -4.64 -9.69 -15.02
CA VAL A 179 -3.42 -9.47 -14.20
C VAL A 179 -3.68 -8.39 -13.16
N GLU A 180 -4.36 -7.30 -13.55
CA GLU A 180 -4.72 -6.21 -12.64
C GLU A 180 -5.66 -6.71 -11.52
N LEU A 181 -6.68 -7.51 -11.87
CA LEU A 181 -7.58 -8.13 -10.91
C LEU A 181 -6.86 -9.13 -10.00
N LEU A 182 -5.93 -9.94 -10.53
CA LEU A 182 -5.13 -10.87 -9.71
C LEU A 182 -4.30 -10.12 -8.67
N ARG A 183 -3.61 -9.04 -9.07
CA ARG A 183 -2.88 -8.17 -8.14
C ARG A 183 -3.81 -7.62 -7.05
N ILE A 184 -4.99 -7.12 -7.45
CA ILE A 184 -5.97 -6.58 -6.49
C ILE A 184 -6.51 -7.66 -5.55
N SER A 185 -6.73 -8.89 -6.03
CA SER A 185 -7.16 -10.02 -5.21
C SER A 185 -6.12 -10.38 -4.14
N PHE A 186 -4.83 -10.41 -4.49
CA PHE A 186 -3.78 -10.63 -3.49
C PHE A 186 -3.64 -9.44 -2.53
N PHE A 187 -3.82 -8.21 -3.02
CA PHE A 187 -3.84 -7.02 -2.17
C PHE A 187 -5.01 -7.02 -1.16
N LEU A 188 -6.19 -7.51 -1.56
CA LEU A 188 -7.32 -7.74 -0.65
C LEU A 188 -7.04 -8.87 0.34
N LEU A 189 -6.42 -9.95 -0.13
CA LEU A 189 -6.05 -11.08 0.72
C LEU A 189 -5.09 -10.65 1.83
N GLN A 190 -4.02 -9.90 1.51
CA GLN A 190 -3.14 -9.36 2.55
C GLN A 190 -3.92 -8.49 3.54
N GLY A 191 -4.75 -7.55 3.07
CA GLY A 191 -5.54 -6.67 3.96
C GLY A 191 -6.49 -7.44 4.88
N SER A 192 -7.03 -8.56 4.42
CA SER A 192 -7.88 -9.46 5.21
C SER A 192 -7.12 -10.28 6.24
N TRP A 193 -5.81 -10.47 6.07
CA TRP A 193 -4.95 -11.22 6.97
C TRP A 193 -4.19 -10.35 7.94
N PHE A 194 -4.25 -9.03 7.82
CA PHE A 194 -3.55 -8.10 8.70
C PHE A 194 -4.10 -8.05 10.15
N TRP A 195 -5.12 -8.85 10.51
CA TRP A 195 -5.92 -8.75 11.75
C TRP A 195 -5.49 -9.70 12.86
#